data_AF-A0A958QPQ1-F1
#
_entry.id   AF-A0A958QPQ1-F1
#
_cell.length_a   1.000
_cell.length_b   1.000
_cell.length_c   1.000
_cell.angle_alpha   90.00
_cell.angle_beta   90.00
_cell.angle_gamma   90.00
#
_symmetry.space_group_name_H-M   'P 1'
#
loop_
_entity.id
_entity.type
_entity.pdbx_description
1 polymer ?
#
loop_
_entity_poly.entity_id
_entity_poly.type
_entity_poly.pdbx_seq_one_letter_code
_entity_poly.pdbx_strand_id
1 'polypeptide(L)'
;RVVDGQIRYGLSAVKGIGEKAVLSIVEARTEGGLFESVEDFLLRVDLKAVNKRVVESLIKCGAFDFTKVSRRAYYERMEDLVRGAQAVQRERETNQIGLFGDAHDVTTLVTRKNGDESEWPTNKRLAFEREALGFYISGHPLAKYSAVLLTLGAKTIPQVKKLENGAQVRIGGVITALRLRNTKKGDRYASFVFEDPYGVIDSLAWPDTYTKIAHLMVADDPVIVTGRLDVSEERVNLIVESMESLLEYRDKNASRGLLTLEEGDRVDGKLERLKSILAEHSGTCPVQLQLLVSGSQVSLGLRNEQKDPVCVSVSEELCDEVEQLFGRPVLSFM
;
A
#
# COMPACT_ATOMS: atom_id res chain seq x y z
N ARG A 1 3.17 -7.89 21.13
CA ARG A 1 4.22 -7.99 22.19
C ARG A 1 5.22 -6.86 21.98
N VAL A 2 5.72 -6.22 23.04
CA VAL A 2 6.84 -5.26 22.92
C VAL A 2 8.16 -6.03 22.86
N VAL A 3 8.96 -5.79 21.82
CA VAL A 3 10.32 -6.33 21.65
C VAL A 3 11.18 -5.17 21.17
N ASP A 4 12.28 -4.89 21.85
CA ASP A 4 13.21 -3.79 21.52
C ASP A 4 12.52 -2.41 21.38
N GLY A 5 11.55 -2.13 22.24
CA GLY A 5 10.78 -0.88 22.22
C GLY A 5 9.75 -0.78 21.09
N GLN A 6 9.59 -1.82 20.27
CA GLN A 6 8.63 -1.87 19.17
C GLN A 6 7.48 -2.83 19.47
N ILE A 7 6.27 -2.48 19.03
CA ILE A 7 5.09 -3.34 19.15
C ILE A 7 5.07 -4.29 17.95
N ARG A 8 5.24 -5.60 18.20
CA ARG A 8 5.07 -6.65 17.19
C ARG A 8 3.61 -7.09 17.09
N TYR A 9 3.10 -7.09 15.86
CA TYR A 9 1.78 -7.60 15.53
C TYR A 9 1.75 -9.13 15.58
N GLY A 10 0.65 -9.71 16.07
CA GLY A 10 0.51 -11.15 16.24
C GLY A 10 0.01 -11.85 14.98
N LEU A 11 0.56 -13.03 14.66
CA LEU A 11 0.14 -13.81 13.49
C LEU A 11 -1.35 -14.21 13.53
N SER A 12 -1.90 -14.40 14.74
CA SER A 12 -3.32 -14.72 14.93
C SER A 12 -4.28 -13.59 14.54
N ALA A 13 -3.79 -12.36 14.43
CA ALA A 13 -4.58 -11.19 14.06
C ALA A 13 -4.50 -10.87 12.56
N VAL A 14 -3.76 -11.69 11.79
CA VAL A 14 -3.71 -11.61 10.33
C VAL A 14 -4.89 -12.39 9.76
N LYS A 15 -5.67 -11.75 8.89
CA LYS A 15 -6.84 -12.35 8.25
C LYS A 15 -6.43 -13.57 7.44
N GLY A 16 -7.15 -14.67 7.63
CA GLY A 16 -6.90 -15.92 6.90
C GLY A 16 -5.86 -16.85 7.53
N ILE A 17 -5.24 -16.47 8.65
CA ILE A 17 -4.34 -17.34 9.42
C ILE A 17 -5.10 -17.93 10.62
N GLY A 18 -5.32 -19.24 10.59
CA GLY A 18 -5.96 -19.97 11.69
C GLY A 18 -4.99 -20.39 12.78
N GLU A 19 -5.52 -20.73 13.96
CA GLU A 19 -4.73 -21.15 15.13
C GLU A 19 -3.76 -22.31 14.83
N LYS A 20 -4.21 -23.32 14.08
CA LYS A 20 -3.34 -24.45 13.67
C LYS A 20 -2.12 -24.02 12.87
N ALA A 21 -2.29 -23.05 11.97
CA ALA A 21 -1.18 -22.51 11.20
C ALA A 21 -0.21 -21.74 12.11
N VAL A 22 -0.72 -20.94 13.05
CA VAL A 22 0.10 -20.22 14.03
C VAL A 22 0.91 -21.20 14.88
N LEU A 23 0.28 -22.25 15.42
CA LEU A 23 0.95 -23.27 16.22
C LEU A 23 2.07 -23.95 15.43
N SER A 24 1.78 -24.41 14.21
CA SER A 24 2.78 -25.04 13.35
C SER A 24 3.98 -24.13 13.07
N ILE A 25 3.75 -22.84 12.83
CA ILE A 25 4.82 -21.86 12.60
C ILE A 25 5.68 -21.68 13.85
N VAL A 26 5.04 -21.59 15.03
CA VAL A 26 5.74 -21.42 16.32
C VAL A 26 6.55 -22.65 16.67
N GLU A 27 5.98 -23.85 16.50
CA GLU A 27 6.67 -25.14 16.73
C GLU A 27 7.89 -25.27 15.82
N ALA A 28 7.72 -25.09 14.51
CA ALA A 28 8.80 -25.16 13.53
C ALA A 28 9.94 -24.18 13.85
N ARG A 29 9.61 -22.96 14.32
CA ARG A 29 10.59 -21.95 14.74
C ARG A 29 11.27 -22.31 16.07
N THR A 30 10.54 -22.93 16.99
CA THR A 30 11.08 -23.34 18.31
C THR A 30 12.10 -24.46 18.15
N GLU A 31 11.83 -25.42 17.27
CA GLU A 31 12.70 -26.57 17.03
C GLU A 31 13.91 -26.23 16.15
N GLY A 32 13.72 -25.47 15.07
CA GLY A 32 14.78 -25.20 14.07
C GLY A 32 15.39 -23.79 14.14
N GLY A 33 14.99 -22.94 15.08
CA GLY A 33 15.48 -21.56 15.18
C GLY A 33 14.83 -20.58 14.19
N LEU A 34 15.50 -19.45 13.91
CA LEU A 34 15.00 -18.42 12.99
C LEU A 34 14.82 -18.99 11.57
N PHE A 35 13.86 -18.44 10.83
CA PHE A 35 13.72 -18.74 9.41
C PHE A 35 14.69 -17.86 8.62
N GLU A 36 15.35 -18.44 7.63
CA GLU A 36 16.29 -17.71 6.77
C GLU A 36 15.65 -17.18 5.50
N SER A 37 14.63 -17.89 4.98
CA SER A 37 13.90 -17.53 3.77
C SER A 37 12.48 -18.11 3.76
N VAL A 38 11.70 -17.79 2.72
CA VAL A 38 10.37 -18.41 2.51
C VAL A 38 10.51 -19.89 2.20
N GLU A 39 11.55 -20.29 1.47
CA GLU A 39 11.87 -21.68 1.17
C GLU A 39 12.15 -22.47 2.45
N ASP A 40 13.04 -21.97 3.32
CA ASP A 40 13.32 -22.58 4.63
C ASP A 40 12.06 -22.70 5.48
N PHE A 41 11.25 -21.63 5.52
CA PHE A 41 9.96 -21.64 6.19
C PHE A 41 9.04 -22.76 5.67
N LEU A 42 8.82 -22.85 4.35
CA LEU A 42 7.93 -23.82 3.74
C LEU A 42 8.41 -25.27 3.91
N LEU A 43 9.73 -25.50 4.00
CA LEU A 43 10.30 -26.82 4.25
C LEU A 43 10.13 -27.30 5.69
N ARG A 44 9.90 -26.40 6.64
CA ARG A 44 9.85 -26.68 8.09
C ARG A 44 8.45 -26.70 8.68
N VAL A 45 7.50 -25.94 8.13
CA VAL A 45 6.11 -25.90 8.63
C VAL A 45 5.26 -27.06 8.10
N ASP A 46 4.18 -27.38 8.80
CA ASP A 46 3.17 -28.33 8.30
C ASP A 46 2.33 -27.65 7.22
N LEU A 47 2.56 -28.02 5.96
CA LEU A 47 1.86 -27.46 4.80
C LEU A 47 0.37 -27.88 4.73
N LYS A 48 -0.10 -28.82 5.56
CA LYS A 48 -1.52 -29.10 5.75
C LYS A 48 -2.20 -27.99 6.56
N ALA A 49 -1.49 -27.44 7.55
CA ALA A 49 -1.95 -26.29 8.34
C ALA A 49 -1.64 -24.94 7.64
N VAL A 50 -0.45 -24.82 7.04
CA VAL A 50 0.04 -23.62 6.33
C VAL A 50 -0.14 -23.81 4.83
N ASN A 51 -1.38 -23.64 4.36
CA ASN A 51 -1.70 -23.73 2.94
C ASN A 51 -1.34 -22.45 2.16
N LYS A 52 -1.49 -22.48 0.83
CA LYS A 52 -1.22 -21.34 -0.08
C LYS A 52 -1.85 -20.03 0.39
N ARG A 53 -3.08 -20.05 0.90
CA ARG A 53 -3.79 -18.85 1.38
C ARG A 53 -3.14 -18.24 2.63
N VAL A 54 -2.61 -19.08 3.52
CA VAL A 54 -1.85 -18.62 4.69
C VAL A 54 -0.55 -17.96 4.25
N VAL A 55 0.18 -18.60 3.33
CA VAL A 55 1.44 -18.06 2.77
C VAL A 55 1.19 -16.71 2.08
N GLU A 56 0.11 -16.61 1.29
CA GLU A 56 -0.29 -15.37 0.64
C GLU A 56 -0.53 -14.24 1.64
N SER A 57 -1.27 -14.54 2.72
CA SER A 57 -1.56 -13.56 3.78
C SER A 57 -0.30 -13.12 4.52
N LEU A 58 0.64 -14.04 4.75
CA LEU A 58 1.95 -13.76 5.36
C LEU A 58 2.83 -12.86 4.46
N ILE A 59 2.84 -13.10 3.15
CA ILE A 59 3.55 -12.24 2.19
C ILE A 59 2.91 -10.84 2.18
N LYS A 60 1.58 -10.76 2.03
CA LYS A 60 0.84 -9.49 1.96
C LYS A 60 1.03 -8.63 3.21
N CYS A 61 1.05 -9.24 4.40
CA CYS A 61 1.23 -8.52 5.66
C CYS A 61 2.70 -8.21 6.01
N GLY A 62 3.66 -8.65 5.20
CA GLY A 62 5.08 -8.38 5.40
C GLY A 62 5.78 -9.26 6.41
N ALA A 63 5.23 -10.45 6.72
CA ALA A 63 5.86 -11.38 7.64
C ALA A 63 7.23 -11.87 7.15
N PHE A 64 7.50 -11.78 5.84
CA PHE A 64 8.75 -12.18 5.20
C PHE A 64 9.68 -11.00 4.84
N ASP A 65 9.36 -9.76 5.22
CA ASP A 65 10.18 -8.57 4.91
C ASP A 65 11.61 -8.63 5.50
N PHE A 66 11.84 -9.54 6.46
CA PHE A 66 13.16 -9.79 7.03
C PHE A 66 14.16 -10.35 6.01
N THR A 67 13.71 -11.02 4.94
CA THR A 67 14.58 -11.64 3.93
C THR A 67 15.15 -10.61 2.94
N LYS A 68 14.62 -9.38 2.94
CA LYS A 68 14.95 -8.30 1.98
C LYS A 68 14.61 -8.58 0.52
N VAL A 69 13.94 -9.70 0.24
CA VAL A 69 13.32 -9.97 -1.06
C VAL A 69 11.98 -9.22 -1.11
N SER A 70 11.63 -8.65 -2.27
CA SER A 70 10.39 -7.92 -2.42
C SER A 70 9.16 -8.83 -2.22
N ARG A 71 8.10 -8.26 -1.64
CA ARG A 71 6.83 -8.99 -1.46
C ARG A 71 6.28 -9.42 -2.82
N ARG A 72 6.45 -8.59 -3.86
CA ARG A 72 6.10 -8.94 -5.25
C ARG A 72 6.78 -10.22 -5.72
N ALA A 73 8.10 -10.32 -5.58
CA ALA A 73 8.85 -11.47 -6.07
C ALA A 73 8.39 -12.78 -5.38
N TYR A 74 8.17 -12.74 -4.07
CA TYR A 74 7.61 -13.91 -3.37
C TYR A 74 6.18 -14.23 -3.78
N TYR A 75 5.33 -13.21 -3.96
CA TYR A 75 3.94 -13.41 -4.36
C TYR A 75 3.83 -14.08 -5.73
N GLU A 76 4.62 -13.63 -6.71
CA GLU A 76 4.62 -14.18 -8.07
C GLU A 76 5.12 -15.63 -8.10
N ARG A 77 6.09 -15.98 -7.25
CA ARG A 77 6.65 -17.34 -7.15
C ARG A 77 5.94 -18.24 -6.14
N MET A 78 4.99 -17.70 -5.38
CA MET A 78 4.39 -18.39 -4.23
C MET A 78 3.85 -19.77 -4.59
N GLU A 79 3.20 -19.89 -5.74
CA GLU A 79 2.62 -21.16 -6.16
C GLU A 79 3.67 -22.24 -6.41
N ASP A 80 4.75 -21.89 -7.12
CA ASP A 80 5.84 -22.80 -7.40
C ASP A 80 6.60 -23.18 -6.12
N LEU A 81 6.81 -22.21 -5.22
CA LEU A 81 7.46 -22.43 -3.92
C LEU A 81 6.66 -23.42 -3.06
N VAL A 82 5.34 -23.21 -2.92
CA VAL A 82 4.48 -24.10 -2.14
C VAL A 82 4.42 -25.49 -2.77
N ARG A 83 4.28 -25.58 -4.10
CA ARG A 83 4.26 -26.86 -4.81
C ARG A 83 5.56 -27.63 -4.65
N GLY A 84 6.70 -26.95 -4.79
CA GLY A 84 8.02 -27.55 -4.60
C GLY A 84 8.21 -28.06 -3.17
N ALA A 85 7.85 -27.26 -2.16
CA ALA A 85 7.95 -27.68 -0.77
C ALA A 85 7.05 -28.89 -0.46
N GLN A 86 5.83 -28.94 -1.01
CA GLN A 86 4.94 -30.10 -0.86
C GLN A 86 5.53 -31.38 -1.45
N ALA A 87 6.20 -31.29 -2.60
CA ALA A 87 6.88 -32.44 -3.21
C ALA A 87 8.02 -32.94 -2.31
N VAL A 88 8.88 -32.03 -1.83
CA VAL A 88 10.00 -32.37 -0.92
C VAL A 88 9.52 -32.99 0.38
N GLN A 89 8.47 -32.43 1.02
CA GLN A 89 7.92 -33.00 2.25
C GLN A 89 7.33 -34.40 2.02
N ARG A 90 6.65 -34.61 0.89
CA ARG A 90 6.08 -35.92 0.54
C ARG A 90 7.14 -36.99 0.33
N GLU A 91 8.24 -36.66 -0.35
CA GLU A 91 9.37 -37.59 -0.53
C GLU A 91 10.01 -37.99 0.80
N ARG A 92 10.14 -37.04 1.74
CA ARG A 92 10.62 -37.32 3.10
C ARG A 92 9.67 -38.24 3.87
N GLU A 93 8.37 -38.03 3.76
CA GLU A 93 7.36 -38.88 4.43
C GLU A 93 7.32 -40.32 3.88
N THR A 94 7.57 -40.52 2.58
CA THR A 94 7.48 -41.84 1.94
C THR A 94 8.76 -42.67 2.02
N ASN A 95 9.85 -42.13 2.60
CA ASN A 95 11.20 -42.75 2.60
C ASN A 95 11.69 -43.20 1.20
N GLN A 96 11.04 -42.72 0.14
CA GLN A 96 11.52 -42.91 -1.22
C GLN A 96 12.55 -41.84 -1.49
N ILE A 97 13.81 -42.16 -1.19
CA ILE A 97 14.95 -41.40 -1.70
C ILE A 97 14.88 -41.52 -3.22
N GLY A 98 14.39 -40.49 -3.90
CA GLY A 98 14.36 -40.41 -5.36
C GLY A 98 15.77 -40.53 -5.90
N LEU A 99 16.17 -41.75 -6.26
CA LEU A 99 17.51 -42.09 -6.75
C LEU A 99 17.74 -41.63 -8.21
N PHE A 100 16.77 -40.93 -8.83
CA PHE A 100 16.83 -40.50 -10.22
C PHE A 100 16.03 -39.20 -10.46
N GLY A 101 16.72 -38.12 -10.86
CA GLY A 101 16.15 -37.03 -11.66
C GLY A 101 15.38 -35.91 -10.95
N ASP A 102 14.26 -36.21 -10.28
CA ASP A 102 13.23 -35.20 -9.96
C ASP A 102 13.57 -34.28 -8.77
N ALA A 103 14.32 -34.77 -7.78
CA ALA A 103 14.71 -33.97 -6.61
C ALA A 103 15.61 -32.77 -6.99
N HIS A 104 16.39 -32.88 -8.08
CA HIS A 104 17.24 -31.79 -8.55
C HIS A 104 16.39 -30.68 -9.20
N ASP A 105 15.36 -31.02 -9.96
CA ASP A 105 14.45 -30.03 -10.58
C ASP A 105 13.57 -29.34 -9.53
N VAL A 106 13.08 -30.07 -8.53
CA VAL A 106 12.28 -29.51 -7.44
C VAL A 106 13.10 -28.59 -6.54
N THR A 107 14.33 -28.98 -6.18
CA THR A 107 15.25 -28.12 -5.42
C THR A 107 15.61 -26.87 -6.23
N THR A 108 15.83 -27.02 -7.54
CA THR A 108 16.13 -25.89 -8.43
C THR A 108 14.95 -24.92 -8.55
N LEU A 109 13.71 -25.41 -8.59
CA LEU A 109 12.50 -24.56 -8.58
C LEU A 109 12.39 -23.72 -7.30
N VAL A 110 12.70 -24.33 -6.16
CA VAL A 110 12.71 -23.68 -4.84
C VAL A 110 13.84 -22.64 -4.76
N THR A 111 15.04 -22.94 -5.27
CA THR A 111 16.22 -22.06 -5.17
C THR A 111 16.44 -21.14 -6.37
N ARG A 112 15.50 -21.01 -7.32
CA ARG A 112 15.65 -20.07 -8.44
C ARG A 112 15.91 -18.67 -7.89
N LYS A 113 16.93 -17.99 -8.43
CA LYS A 113 17.17 -16.58 -8.12
C LYS A 113 15.96 -15.75 -8.53
N ASN A 114 15.67 -14.72 -7.74
CA ASN A 114 14.64 -13.75 -8.11
C ASN A 114 15.04 -13.09 -9.44
N GLY A 115 14.07 -12.90 -10.32
CA GLY A 115 14.22 -12.12 -11.54
C GLY A 115 14.22 -10.63 -11.21
N ASP A 116 13.25 -9.90 -11.74
CA ASP A 116 13.01 -8.52 -11.34
C ASP A 116 12.55 -8.48 -9.87
N GLU A 117 13.39 -7.94 -8.99
CA GLU A 117 13.12 -7.77 -7.56
C GLU A 117 12.41 -6.45 -7.24
N SER A 118 11.95 -5.69 -8.24
CA SER A 118 11.17 -4.47 -7.99
C SER A 118 9.96 -4.77 -7.11
N GLU A 119 9.76 -3.90 -6.12
CA GLU A 119 8.63 -4.00 -5.19
C GLU A 119 7.35 -3.48 -5.85
N TRP A 120 6.19 -3.90 -5.35
CA TRP A 120 4.94 -3.25 -5.74
C TRP A 120 4.96 -1.74 -5.47
N PRO A 121 4.28 -0.94 -6.31
CA PRO A 121 3.99 0.44 -5.97
C PRO A 121 3.27 0.54 -4.61
N THR A 122 3.49 1.63 -3.89
CA THR A 122 3.01 1.82 -2.51
C THR A 122 1.50 1.64 -2.39
N ASN A 123 0.70 2.12 -3.35
CA ASN A 123 -0.76 1.96 -3.35
C ASN A 123 -1.16 0.47 -3.30
N LYS A 124 -0.59 -0.37 -4.17
CA LYS A 124 -0.84 -1.81 -4.24
C LYS A 124 -0.32 -2.53 -3.00
N ARG A 125 0.86 -2.14 -2.51
CA ARG A 125 1.42 -2.71 -1.27
C ARG A 125 0.55 -2.40 -0.05
N LEU A 126 0.08 -1.17 0.08
CA LEU A 126 -0.83 -0.73 1.14
C LEU A 126 -2.21 -1.41 1.03
N ALA A 127 -2.71 -1.61 -0.18
CA ALA A 127 -3.96 -2.35 -0.40
C ALA A 127 -3.85 -3.80 0.07
N PHE A 128 -2.75 -4.49 -0.24
CA PHE A 128 -2.51 -5.85 0.28
C PHE A 128 -2.33 -5.89 1.79
N GLU A 129 -1.65 -4.89 2.36
CA GLU A 129 -1.51 -4.76 3.80
C GLU A 129 -2.88 -4.58 4.48
N ARG A 130 -3.72 -3.70 3.94
CA ARG A 130 -5.10 -3.47 4.39
C ARG A 130 -5.96 -4.73 4.27
N GLU A 131 -5.81 -5.48 3.18
CA GLU A 131 -6.53 -6.74 2.96
C GLU A 131 -6.17 -7.80 4.01
N ALA A 132 -4.88 -7.94 4.32
CA ALA A 132 -4.35 -8.96 5.22
C ALA A 132 -4.48 -8.58 6.71
N LEU A 133 -4.32 -7.31 7.05
CA LEU A 133 -4.27 -6.82 8.44
C LEU A 133 -5.54 -6.09 8.87
N GLY A 134 -6.28 -5.52 7.93
CA GLY A 134 -7.45 -4.70 8.22
C GLY A 134 -7.13 -3.24 8.58
N PHE A 135 -5.88 -2.80 8.46
CA PHE A 135 -5.43 -1.41 8.62
C PHE A 135 -4.06 -1.24 7.96
N TYR A 136 -3.59 0.01 7.82
CA TYR A 136 -2.26 0.32 7.30
C TYR A 136 -1.22 0.42 8.42
N ILE A 137 -0.05 -0.20 8.22
CA ILE A 137 1.13 -0.17 9.10
C ILE A 137 2.26 0.61 8.45
N SER A 138 2.55 0.35 7.17
CA SER A 138 3.75 0.84 6.50
C SER A 138 3.60 2.25 5.91
N GLY A 139 2.39 2.81 5.89
CA GLY A 139 2.09 4.15 5.37
C GLY A 139 0.59 4.42 5.33
N HIS A 140 0.17 5.47 4.64
CA HIS A 140 -1.25 5.77 4.41
C HIS A 140 -1.44 6.28 2.98
N PRO A 141 -2.53 5.93 2.26
CA PRO A 141 -2.77 6.36 0.88
C PRO A 141 -2.68 7.88 0.66
N LEU A 142 -3.09 8.65 1.67
CA LEU A 142 -2.99 10.12 1.66
C LEU A 142 -1.57 10.70 1.61
N ALA A 143 -0.53 9.91 1.89
CA ALA A 143 0.84 10.45 1.94
C ALA A 143 1.24 11.14 0.62
N LYS A 144 0.82 10.57 -0.53
CA LYS A 144 1.04 11.13 -1.87
C LYS A 144 0.31 12.47 -2.11
N TYR A 145 -0.67 12.81 -1.29
CA TYR A 145 -1.53 13.99 -1.45
C TYR A 145 -1.29 15.07 -0.39
N SER A 146 -0.26 14.93 0.44
CA SER A 146 0.04 15.86 1.54
C SER A 146 0.14 17.33 1.09
N ALA A 147 0.81 17.61 -0.03
CA ALA A 147 0.94 18.96 -0.60
C ALA A 147 -0.43 19.51 -1.05
N VAL A 148 -1.22 18.70 -1.75
CA VAL A 148 -2.57 19.06 -2.21
C VAL A 148 -3.48 19.35 -1.02
N LEU A 149 -3.46 18.50 0.01
CA LEU A 149 -4.25 18.67 1.22
C LEU A 149 -3.91 19.96 1.97
N LEU A 150 -2.63 20.32 2.03
CA LEU A 150 -2.18 21.58 2.62
C LEU A 150 -2.74 22.78 1.86
N THR A 151 -2.64 22.78 0.52
CA THR A 151 -3.20 23.83 -0.35
C THR A 151 -4.72 23.95 -0.19
N LEU A 152 -5.41 22.83 -0.01
CA LEU A 152 -6.85 22.79 0.20
C LEU A 152 -7.30 23.18 1.62
N GLY A 153 -6.36 23.44 2.54
CA GLY A 153 -6.64 23.80 3.92
C GLY A 153 -7.24 22.66 4.74
N ALA A 154 -6.94 21.42 4.37
CA ALA A 154 -7.46 20.25 5.08
C ALA A 154 -6.89 20.16 6.50
N LYS A 155 -7.76 19.86 7.47
CA LYS A 155 -7.39 19.58 8.87
C LYS A 155 -7.28 18.09 9.10
N THR A 156 -6.50 17.68 10.10
CA THR A 156 -6.47 16.27 10.53
C THR A 156 -7.68 15.95 11.40
N ILE A 157 -8.10 14.68 11.42
CA ILE A 157 -9.23 14.22 12.22
C ILE A 157 -9.06 14.57 13.72
N PRO A 158 -7.88 14.38 14.35
CA PRO A 158 -7.68 14.81 15.74
C PRO A 158 -7.81 16.32 15.98
N GLN A 159 -7.48 17.16 14.99
CA GLN A 159 -7.71 18.60 15.08
C GLN A 159 -9.20 18.92 15.00
N VAL A 160 -9.90 18.25 14.08
CA VAL A 160 -11.33 18.43 13.85
C VAL A 160 -12.17 18.02 15.07
N LYS A 161 -11.83 16.90 15.73
CA LYS A 161 -12.55 16.41 16.92
C LYS A 161 -12.50 17.36 18.13
N LYS A 162 -11.66 18.41 18.08
CA LYS A 162 -11.57 19.44 19.13
C LYS A 162 -12.40 20.69 18.82
N LEU A 163 -13.05 20.74 17.66
CA LEU A 163 -13.87 21.88 17.25
C LEU A 163 -15.30 21.75 17.79
N GLU A 164 -16.00 22.88 17.81
CA GLU A 164 -17.36 22.99 18.34
C GLU A 164 -18.41 22.38 17.40
N ASN A 165 -19.59 22.10 17.96
CA ASN A 165 -20.74 21.65 17.18
C ASN A 165 -21.07 22.65 16.06
N GLY A 166 -21.36 22.15 14.87
CA GLY A 166 -21.69 22.99 13.72
C GLY A 166 -20.50 23.61 13.00
N ALA A 167 -19.26 23.37 13.44
CA ALA A 167 -18.06 23.84 12.75
C ALA A 167 -17.97 23.24 11.34
N GLN A 168 -17.68 24.09 10.36
CA GLN A 168 -17.42 23.66 8.99
C GLN A 168 -15.96 23.22 8.85
N VAL A 169 -15.74 22.03 8.28
CA VAL A 169 -14.43 21.41 8.20
C VAL A 169 -14.20 20.79 6.83
N ARG A 170 -12.93 20.69 6.48
CA ARG A 170 -12.44 19.99 5.31
C ARG A 170 -11.35 19.01 5.73
N ILE A 171 -11.49 17.76 5.33
CA ILE A 171 -10.63 16.66 5.78
C ILE A 171 -10.30 15.78 4.58
N GLY A 172 -9.02 15.46 4.40
CA GLY A 172 -8.60 14.41 3.47
C GLY A 172 -8.62 13.06 4.16
N GLY A 173 -8.99 12.01 3.44
CA GLY A 173 -9.08 10.67 4.00
C GLY A 173 -9.46 9.62 3.00
N VAL A 174 -9.65 8.41 3.51
CA VAL A 174 -10.20 7.27 2.78
C VAL A 174 -11.45 6.76 3.49
N ILE A 175 -12.35 6.14 2.73
CA ILE A 175 -13.57 5.56 3.28
C ILE A 175 -13.29 4.12 3.72
N THR A 176 -13.60 3.83 4.98
CA THR A 176 -13.44 2.52 5.59
C THR A 176 -14.80 2.11 6.18
N ALA A 177 -15.33 0.95 5.84
CA ALA A 177 -16.68 0.49 6.26
C ALA A 177 -17.90 1.35 5.82
N LEU A 178 -18.15 1.43 4.51
CA LEU A 178 -19.39 2.00 3.95
C LEU A 178 -20.63 1.13 4.23
N ARG A 179 -21.70 1.74 4.75
CA ARG A 179 -23.02 1.12 4.91
C ARG A 179 -24.11 1.98 4.29
N LEU A 180 -24.82 1.42 3.32
CA LEU A 180 -26.01 2.04 2.72
C LEU A 180 -27.25 1.71 3.56
N ARG A 181 -28.07 2.72 3.81
CA ARG A 181 -29.30 2.62 4.60
C ARG A 181 -30.42 3.41 3.93
N ASN A 182 -31.65 3.12 4.30
CA ASN A 182 -32.82 3.87 3.82
C ASN A 182 -33.41 4.72 4.96
N THR A 183 -33.87 5.91 4.64
CA THR A 183 -34.69 6.72 5.55
C THR A 183 -36.08 6.10 5.73
N LYS A 184 -36.87 6.63 6.65
CA LYS A 184 -38.29 6.24 6.80
C LYS A 184 -39.12 6.46 5.52
N LYS A 185 -38.69 7.39 4.66
CA LYS A 185 -39.34 7.69 3.36
C LYS A 185 -38.87 6.76 2.24
N GLY A 186 -37.87 5.92 2.48
CA GLY A 186 -37.29 5.00 1.49
C GLY A 186 -36.03 5.51 0.80
N ASP A 187 -35.67 6.79 0.99
CA ASP A 187 -34.50 7.40 0.33
C ASP A 187 -33.19 6.83 0.87
N ARG A 188 -32.23 6.54 -0.02
CA ARG A 188 -30.93 5.99 0.35
C ARG A 188 -30.02 7.07 0.91
N TYR A 189 -29.32 6.75 1.99
CA TYR A 189 -28.23 7.54 2.56
C TYR A 189 -27.05 6.63 2.92
N ALA A 190 -25.86 7.21 3.09
CA ALA A 190 -24.66 6.48 3.44
C ALA A 190 -24.16 6.85 4.83
N SER A 191 -23.81 5.84 5.62
CA SER A 191 -23.05 5.96 6.87
C SER A 191 -21.74 5.21 6.70
N PHE A 192 -20.62 5.84 7.03
CA PHE A 192 -19.30 5.28 6.80
C PHE A 192 -18.28 5.81 7.80
N VAL A 193 -17.16 5.11 7.96
CA VAL A 193 -16.03 5.61 8.74
C VAL A 193 -15.04 6.28 7.78
N PHE A 194 -14.65 7.51 8.11
CA PHE A 194 -13.64 8.24 7.35
C PHE A 194 -12.32 8.19 8.11
N GLU A 195 -11.24 7.80 7.44
CA GLU A 195 -9.93 7.55 8.04
C GLU A 195 -8.89 8.50 7.44
N ASP A 196 -8.08 9.11 8.30
CA ASP A 196 -6.83 9.78 7.96
C ASP A 196 -5.67 9.07 8.69
N PRO A 197 -4.40 9.43 8.42
CA PRO A 197 -3.25 8.78 9.08
C PRO A 197 -3.24 8.88 10.61
N TYR A 198 -4.08 9.75 11.19
CA TYR A 198 -4.05 10.13 12.58
C TYR A 198 -5.31 9.70 13.35
N GLY A 199 -6.34 9.20 12.67
CA GLY A 199 -7.55 8.71 13.30
C GLY A 199 -8.72 8.49 12.35
N VAL A 200 -9.89 8.25 12.97
CA VAL A 200 -11.14 7.96 12.27
C VAL A 200 -12.28 8.82 12.77
N ILE A 201 -13.25 9.12 11.91
CA ILE A 201 -14.47 9.85 12.25
C ILE A 201 -15.69 9.22 11.57
N ASP A 202 -16.74 8.95 12.36
CA ASP A 202 -18.03 8.48 11.84
C ASP A 202 -18.65 9.58 10.98
N SER A 203 -19.07 9.22 9.78
CA SER A 203 -19.50 10.16 8.75
C SER A 203 -20.86 9.75 8.16
N LEU A 204 -21.64 10.75 7.78
CA LEU A 204 -23.00 10.57 7.27
C LEU A 204 -23.24 11.46 6.05
N ALA A 205 -23.68 10.85 4.95
CA ALA A 205 -24.13 11.55 3.76
C ALA A 205 -25.63 11.30 3.57
N TRP A 206 -26.44 12.34 3.80
CA TRP A 206 -27.90 12.32 3.61
C TRP A 206 -28.27 12.15 2.12
N PRO A 207 -29.53 11.78 1.79
CA PRO A 207 -29.89 11.35 0.42
C PRO A 207 -29.50 12.32 -0.70
N ASP A 208 -29.73 13.62 -0.52
CA ASP A 208 -29.38 14.63 -1.51
C ASP A 208 -27.87 14.71 -1.75
N THR A 209 -27.07 14.60 -0.68
CA THR A 209 -25.60 14.57 -0.78
C THR A 209 -25.12 13.24 -1.35
N TYR A 210 -25.63 12.12 -0.84
CA TYR A 210 -25.27 10.77 -1.26
C TYR A 210 -25.46 10.60 -2.77
N THR A 211 -26.60 11.03 -3.31
CA THR A 211 -26.88 10.94 -4.74
C THR A 211 -25.80 11.63 -5.59
N LYS A 212 -25.24 12.74 -5.10
CA LYS A 212 -24.17 13.48 -5.80
C LYS A 212 -22.82 12.81 -5.68
N ILE A 213 -22.49 12.23 -4.52
CA ILE A 213 -21.15 11.73 -4.22
C ILE A 213 -21.01 10.21 -4.35
N ALA A 214 -22.09 9.47 -4.63
CA ALA A 214 -22.10 8.00 -4.61
C ALA A 214 -20.99 7.36 -5.47
N HIS A 215 -20.67 7.97 -6.61
CA HIS A 215 -19.62 7.50 -7.52
C HIS A 215 -18.19 7.66 -6.95
N LEU A 216 -18.01 8.53 -5.95
CA LEU A 216 -16.73 8.76 -5.25
C LEU A 216 -16.59 7.89 -3.99
N MET A 217 -17.65 7.18 -3.59
CA MET A 217 -17.66 6.40 -2.35
C MET A 217 -17.04 5.00 -2.53
N VAL A 218 -15.83 4.96 -3.08
CA VAL A 218 -15.03 3.74 -3.25
C VAL A 218 -14.15 3.54 -2.03
N ALA A 219 -14.08 2.32 -1.53
CA ALA A 219 -13.25 2.01 -0.37
C ALA A 219 -11.76 2.22 -0.71
N ASP A 220 -11.00 2.75 0.23
CA ASP A 220 -9.55 3.02 0.11
C ASP A 220 -9.14 4.09 -0.93
N ASP A 221 -10.08 4.64 -1.70
CA ASP A 221 -9.83 5.75 -2.63
C ASP A 221 -9.63 7.08 -1.87
N PRO A 222 -8.54 7.83 -2.15
CA PRO A 222 -8.27 9.12 -1.52
C PRO A 222 -9.27 10.19 -1.96
N VAL A 223 -10.02 10.71 -1.00
CA VAL A 223 -10.98 11.80 -1.23
C VAL A 223 -10.78 12.92 -0.22
N ILE A 224 -11.25 14.11 -0.59
CA ILE A 224 -11.40 15.23 0.33
C ILE A 224 -12.88 15.48 0.57
N VAL A 225 -13.25 15.59 1.84
CA VAL A 225 -14.63 15.79 2.27
C VAL A 225 -14.75 17.17 2.88
N THR A 226 -15.78 17.92 2.48
CA THR A 226 -16.22 19.12 3.18
C THR A 226 -17.55 18.83 3.85
N GLY A 227 -17.69 19.25 5.10
CA GLY A 227 -18.89 19.01 5.86
C GLY A 227 -18.93 19.77 7.17
N ARG A 228 -19.94 19.43 7.97
CA ARG A 228 -20.21 20.07 9.26
C ARG A 228 -20.12 19.04 10.38
N LEU A 229 -19.54 19.44 11.49
CA LEU A 229 -19.53 18.59 12.69
C LEU A 229 -20.89 18.58 13.37
N ASP A 230 -21.31 17.38 13.76
CA ASP A 230 -22.43 17.12 14.65
C ASP A 230 -21.84 16.52 15.94
N VAL A 231 -21.69 17.36 16.95
CA VAL A 231 -21.04 17.03 18.22
C VAL A 231 -22.09 16.87 19.30
N SER A 232 -22.09 15.71 19.94
CA SER A 232 -22.86 15.40 21.15
C SER A 232 -21.92 15.07 22.31
N GLU A 233 -22.46 14.87 23.52
CA GLU A 233 -21.66 14.54 24.71
C GLU A 233 -20.83 13.25 24.54
N GLU A 234 -21.29 12.31 23.71
CA GLU A 234 -20.64 11.01 23.53
C GLU A 234 -19.84 10.86 22.24
N ARG A 235 -20.15 11.64 21.19
CA ARG A 235 -19.62 11.40 19.83
C ARG A 235 -19.48 12.67 19.01
N VAL A 236 -18.47 12.66 18.13
CA VAL A 236 -18.25 13.65 17.08
C VAL A 236 -18.46 12.97 15.74
N ASN A 237 -19.51 13.37 15.02
CA ASN A 237 -19.81 12.88 13.69
C ASN A 237 -19.56 13.97 12.63
N LEU A 238 -19.26 13.55 11.41
CA LEU A 238 -19.16 14.43 10.25
C LEU A 238 -20.42 14.28 9.38
N ILE A 239 -21.19 15.36 9.24
CA ILE A 239 -22.27 15.44 8.24
C ILE A 239 -21.66 15.96 6.94
N VAL A 240 -21.64 15.11 5.93
CA VAL A 240 -21.00 15.38 4.64
C VAL A 240 -21.87 16.32 3.81
N GLU A 241 -21.24 17.37 3.27
CA GLU A 241 -21.87 18.34 2.37
C GLU A 241 -21.36 18.17 0.93
N SER A 242 -20.06 17.91 0.77
CA SER A 242 -19.45 17.57 -0.53
C SER A 242 -18.27 16.62 -0.37
N MET A 243 -17.92 15.95 -1.47
CA MET A 243 -16.78 15.06 -1.59
C MET A 243 -16.17 15.24 -2.97
N GLU A 244 -14.84 15.23 -3.04
CA GLU A 244 -14.08 15.38 -4.28
C GLU A 244 -12.93 14.37 -4.29
N SER A 245 -12.61 13.83 -5.47
CA SER A 245 -11.46 12.93 -5.64
C SER A 245 -10.15 13.72 -5.54
N LEU A 246 -9.25 13.29 -4.65
CA LEU A 246 -7.92 13.90 -4.57
C LEU A 246 -7.07 13.57 -5.79
N LEU A 247 -7.30 12.40 -6.38
CA LEU A 247 -6.66 11.96 -7.63
C LEU A 247 -7.05 12.91 -8.77
N GLU A 248 -8.34 13.11 -9.01
CA GLU A 248 -8.80 14.03 -10.07
C GLU A 248 -8.39 15.47 -9.80
N TYR A 249 -8.41 15.90 -8.53
CA TYR A 249 -7.97 17.25 -8.16
C TYR A 249 -6.50 17.45 -8.51
N ARG A 250 -5.63 16.50 -8.15
CA ARG A 250 -4.21 16.51 -8.53
C ARG A 250 -4.08 16.55 -10.05
N ASP A 251 -4.74 15.66 -10.78
CA ASP A 251 -4.58 15.53 -12.23
C ASP A 251 -5.02 16.79 -13.00
N LYS A 252 -6.06 17.47 -12.52
CA LYS A 252 -6.58 18.72 -13.12
C LYS A 252 -5.75 19.96 -12.76
N ASN A 253 -5.16 20.00 -11.57
CA ASN A 253 -4.49 21.21 -11.05
C ASN A 253 -2.96 21.11 -11.06
N ALA A 254 -2.40 19.95 -11.39
CA ALA A 254 -0.96 19.74 -11.48
C ALA A 254 -0.34 20.67 -12.52
N SER A 255 0.53 21.53 -12.03
CA SER A 255 1.28 22.53 -12.80
C SER A 255 2.67 22.04 -13.19
N ARG A 256 3.22 21.09 -12.42
CA ARG A 256 4.53 20.47 -12.62
C ARG A 256 4.63 19.12 -11.94
N GLY A 257 5.45 18.23 -12.53
CA GLY A 257 5.98 17.05 -11.86
C GLY A 257 7.26 17.39 -11.11
N LEU A 258 7.43 16.87 -9.91
CA LEU A 258 8.61 17.03 -9.08
C LEU A 258 9.23 15.66 -8.82
N LEU A 259 10.35 15.41 -9.48
CA LEU A 259 11.18 14.23 -9.26
C LEU A 259 12.21 14.55 -8.18
N THR A 260 12.00 14.04 -6.96
CA THR A 260 12.85 14.31 -5.81
C THR A 260 13.82 13.16 -5.58
N LEU A 261 15.12 13.42 -5.76
CA LEU A 261 16.19 12.49 -5.46
C LEU A 261 17.00 12.96 -4.25
N GLU A 262 17.38 12.01 -3.42
CA GLU A 262 18.18 12.19 -2.21
C GLU A 262 19.59 11.64 -2.43
N GLU A 263 20.57 12.12 -1.65
CA GLU A 263 21.99 11.75 -1.76
C GLU A 263 22.24 10.23 -1.68
N GLY A 264 21.35 9.47 -1.05
CA GLY A 264 21.41 8.00 -0.95
C GLY A 264 20.80 7.23 -2.12
N ASP A 265 20.11 7.90 -3.05
CA ASP A 265 19.48 7.21 -4.18
C ASP A 265 20.52 6.70 -5.18
N ARG A 266 20.47 5.40 -5.45
CA ARG A 266 21.25 4.81 -6.54
C ARG A 266 20.61 5.16 -7.89
N VAL A 267 21.21 6.13 -8.56
CA VAL A 267 20.80 6.60 -9.88
C VAL A 267 21.46 5.80 -11.02
N ASP A 268 22.61 5.17 -10.72
CA ASP A 268 23.39 4.39 -11.69
C ASP A 268 22.55 3.26 -12.30
N GLY A 269 22.51 3.21 -13.64
CA GLY A 269 21.73 2.24 -14.41
C GLY A 269 20.22 2.47 -14.46
N LYS A 270 19.68 3.43 -13.69
CA LYS A 270 18.24 3.76 -13.70
C LYS A 270 17.88 4.88 -14.67
N LEU A 271 18.83 5.75 -15.01
CA LEU A 271 18.58 6.93 -15.83
C LEU A 271 17.99 6.62 -17.21
N GLU A 272 18.54 5.64 -17.92
CA GLU A 272 18.02 5.26 -19.24
C GLU A 272 16.59 4.74 -19.14
N ARG A 273 16.29 3.92 -18.13
CA ARG A 273 14.93 3.42 -17.90
C ARG A 273 13.99 4.56 -17.51
N LEU A 274 14.41 5.48 -16.65
CA LEU A 274 13.63 6.66 -16.29
C LEU A 274 13.32 7.51 -17.53
N LYS A 275 14.31 7.74 -18.40
CA LYS A 275 14.14 8.47 -19.65
C LYS A 275 13.10 7.80 -20.56
N SER A 276 13.14 6.48 -20.70
CA SER A 276 12.13 5.73 -21.45
C SER A 276 10.74 5.89 -20.85
N ILE A 277 10.58 5.72 -19.52
CA ILE A 277 9.29 5.87 -18.83
C ILE A 277 8.72 7.27 -19.04
N LEU A 278 9.53 8.32 -18.84
CA LEU A 278 9.07 9.70 -19.06
C LEU A 278 8.69 9.98 -20.52
N ALA A 279 9.36 9.35 -21.49
CA ALA A 279 9.03 9.50 -22.91
C ALA A 279 7.75 8.73 -23.28
N GLU A 280 7.53 7.54 -22.73
CA GLU A 280 6.31 6.74 -22.90
C GLU A 280 5.06 7.48 -22.37
N HIS A 281 5.22 8.23 -21.27
CA HIS A 281 4.17 9.05 -20.66
C HIS A 281 4.21 10.53 -21.08
N SER A 282 4.50 10.81 -22.34
CA SER A 282 4.58 12.21 -22.85
C SER A 282 3.28 13.00 -22.66
N GLY A 283 3.37 14.28 -22.29
CA GLY A 283 2.21 15.15 -22.09
C GLY A 283 2.56 16.63 -21.97
N THR A 284 1.79 17.39 -21.18
CA THR A 284 1.90 18.86 -21.09
C THR A 284 2.49 19.36 -19.77
N CYS A 285 2.63 18.50 -18.76
CA CYS A 285 3.08 18.89 -17.43
C CYS A 285 4.62 18.81 -17.34
N PRO A 286 5.34 19.93 -17.17
CA PRO A 286 6.80 19.92 -17.13
C PRO A 286 7.33 19.23 -15.86
N VAL A 287 8.41 18.46 -15.98
CA VAL A 287 9.06 17.78 -14.85
C VAL A 287 10.30 18.54 -14.39
N GLN A 288 10.42 18.72 -13.08
CA GLN A 288 11.57 19.31 -12.41
C GLN A 288 12.27 18.26 -11.55
N LEU A 289 13.60 18.21 -11.62
CA LEU A 289 14.44 17.45 -10.73
C LEU A 289 14.73 18.29 -9.49
N GLN A 290 14.46 17.73 -8.33
CA GLN A 290 14.83 18.28 -7.03
C GLN A 290 15.87 17.37 -6.41
N LEU A 291 17.05 17.92 -6.11
CA LEU A 291 18.13 17.24 -5.42
C LEU A 291 18.20 17.75 -3.98
N LEU A 292 18.10 16.82 -3.03
CA LEU A 292 18.31 17.06 -1.61
C LEU A 292 19.73 16.60 -1.24
N VAL A 293 20.64 17.56 -1.06
CA VAL A 293 22.07 17.30 -0.78
C VAL A 293 22.44 17.99 0.52
N SER A 294 22.86 17.23 1.53
CA SER A 294 23.31 17.78 2.83
C SER A 294 22.35 18.84 3.44
N GLY A 295 21.03 18.64 3.31
CA GLY A 295 19.99 19.55 3.80
C GLY A 295 19.73 20.80 2.94
N SER A 296 20.47 20.97 1.83
CA SER A 296 20.19 21.98 0.81
C SER A 296 19.33 21.40 -0.30
N GLN A 297 18.42 22.23 -0.82
CA GLN A 297 17.54 21.87 -1.93
C GLN A 297 18.00 22.59 -3.21
N VAL A 298 18.28 21.84 -4.26
CA VAL A 298 18.57 22.36 -5.61
C VAL A 298 17.48 21.87 -6.56
N SER A 299 16.86 22.80 -7.31
CA SER A 299 15.82 22.48 -8.28
C SER A 299 16.27 22.82 -9.70
N LEU A 300 16.12 21.85 -10.62
CA LEU A 300 16.56 21.93 -12.01
C LEU A 300 15.39 21.51 -12.91
N GLY A 301 15.08 22.30 -13.95
CA GLY A 301 14.13 21.86 -14.97
C GLY A 301 14.75 20.73 -15.81
N LEU A 302 14.07 19.59 -15.93
CA LEU A 302 14.54 18.51 -16.78
C LEU A 302 14.37 18.91 -18.25
N ARG A 303 15.43 18.69 -19.04
CA ARG A 303 15.46 18.96 -20.47
C ARG A 303 15.90 17.74 -21.24
N ASN A 304 15.33 17.54 -22.42
CA ASN A 304 15.74 16.49 -23.35
C ASN A 304 17.04 16.88 -24.08
N GLU A 305 17.51 16.03 -25.00
CA GLU A 305 18.72 16.25 -25.79
C GLU A 305 18.64 17.51 -26.68
N GLN A 306 17.44 17.86 -27.12
CA GLN A 306 17.13 19.05 -27.90
C GLN A 306 17.04 20.33 -27.03
N LYS A 307 17.25 20.21 -25.71
CA LYS A 307 17.11 21.26 -24.69
C LYS A 307 15.67 21.72 -24.45
N ASP A 308 14.67 21.02 -24.95
CA ASP A 308 13.27 21.29 -24.64
C ASP A 308 12.90 20.75 -23.25
N PRO A 309 11.94 21.37 -22.54
CA PRO A 309 11.44 20.84 -21.27
C PRO A 309 10.89 19.42 -21.44
N VAL A 310 11.24 18.52 -20.52
CA VAL A 310 10.60 17.20 -20.46
C VAL A 310 9.22 17.37 -19.86
N CYS A 311 8.18 17.06 -20.64
CA CYS A 311 6.79 17.17 -20.23
C CYS A 311 6.10 15.81 -20.26
N VAL A 312 5.30 15.53 -19.24
CA VAL A 312 4.60 14.26 -19.06
C VAL A 312 3.10 14.46 -18.91
N SER A 313 2.33 13.40 -19.14
CA SER A 313 0.94 13.31 -18.73
C SER A 313 0.88 13.09 -17.22
N VAL A 314 -0.11 13.71 -16.57
CA VAL A 314 -0.31 13.53 -15.13
C VAL A 314 -1.12 12.26 -14.93
N SER A 315 -0.48 11.19 -14.44
CA SER A 315 -1.13 9.90 -14.25
C SER A 315 -0.57 9.17 -13.02
N GLU A 316 -1.39 8.29 -12.43
CA GLU A 316 -0.94 7.40 -11.36
C GLU A 316 0.01 6.32 -11.89
N GLU A 317 -0.23 5.83 -13.11
CA GLU A 317 0.62 4.83 -13.78
C GLU A 317 2.08 5.30 -13.89
N LEU A 318 2.30 6.56 -14.33
CA LEU A 318 3.64 7.14 -14.38
C LEU A 318 4.29 7.22 -12.98
N CYS A 319 3.53 7.64 -11.98
CA CYS A 319 4.05 7.69 -10.61
C CYS A 319 4.47 6.30 -10.11
N ASP A 320 3.66 5.28 -10.41
CA ASP A 320 3.87 3.91 -9.98
C ASP A 320 5.06 3.25 -10.71
N GLU A 321 5.24 3.48 -12.01
CA GLU A 321 6.41 3.00 -12.77
C GLU A 321 7.72 3.63 -12.28
N VAL A 322 7.72 4.94 -12.05
CA VAL A 322 8.88 5.64 -11.50
C VAL A 322 9.16 5.16 -10.07
N GLU A 323 8.11 4.96 -9.27
CA GLU A 323 8.24 4.43 -7.92
C GLU A 323 8.85 3.02 -7.91
N GLN A 324 8.43 2.12 -8.80
CA GLN A 324 9.02 0.77 -8.92
C GLN A 324 10.51 0.83 -9.27
N LEU A 325 10.90 1.73 -10.19
CA LEU A 325 12.29 1.91 -10.59
C LEU A 325 13.17 2.35 -9.40
N PHE A 326 12.67 3.29 -8.58
CA PHE A 326 13.43 3.82 -7.45
C PHE A 326 13.25 3.02 -6.14
N GLY A 327 12.19 2.22 -6.03
CA GLY A 327 11.81 1.49 -4.82
C GLY A 327 11.13 2.36 -3.76
N ARG A 328 10.83 3.62 -4.08
CA ARG A 328 10.16 4.61 -3.21
C ARG A 328 9.49 5.68 -4.08
N PRO A 329 8.44 6.36 -3.57
CA PRO A 329 7.80 7.44 -4.32
C PRO A 329 8.75 8.64 -4.44
N VAL A 330 9.31 8.84 -5.64
CA VAL A 330 10.19 9.98 -5.95
C VAL A 330 9.54 11.01 -6.86
N LEU A 331 8.48 10.64 -7.60
CA LEU A 331 7.73 11.56 -8.45
C LEU A 331 6.42 11.95 -7.76
N SER A 332 6.16 13.26 -7.70
CA SER A 332 4.90 13.82 -7.23
C SER A 332 4.44 14.94 -8.14
N PHE A 333 3.15 15.23 -8.17
CA PHE A 333 2.57 16.32 -8.96
C PHE A 333 2.02 17.41 -8.03
N MET A 334 2.30 18.67 -8.37
CA MET A 334 1.96 19.85 -7.57
C MET A 334 1.08 20.86 -8.29
#